data_AF-A0A2R6CSR6-F1
#
_entry.id   AF-A0A2R6CSR6-F1
#
_cell.length_a   1.000
_cell.length_b   1.000
_cell.length_c   1.000
_cell.angle_alpha   90.00
_cell.angle_beta   90.00
_cell.angle_gamma   90.00
#
_symmetry.space_group_name_H-M   'P 1'
#
loop_
_entity.id
_entity.type
_entity.pdbx_description
1 polymer ?
#
loop_
_entity_poly.entity_id
_entity_poly.type
_entity_poly.pdbx_seq_one_letter_code
_entity_poly.pdbx_strand_id
1 'polypeptide(L)'
;MECSECSAGLVTFEIPPEFREYLPGEEQAAGLCTRCLSLEPVTGSVPGSPAFEEVSDAFPTNPDAALPMALLIGLLSNLALYRSEISSLLASVERAGTDPLLVLDRLATDPAVETDIDLRGRRRQLEQLL
;
A
#
# COMPACT_ATOMS: atom_id res chain seq x y z
N MET A 1 -10.81 -12.60 -0.26
CA MET A 1 -9.80 -13.28 0.58
C MET A 1 -9.72 -12.53 1.90
N GLU A 2 -9.32 -13.19 2.98
CA GLU A 2 -9.30 -12.61 4.33
C GLU A 2 -7.87 -12.44 4.83
N CYS A 3 -7.61 -11.34 5.54
CA CYS A 3 -6.33 -11.02 6.15
C CYS A 3 -6.00 -12.01 7.26
N SER A 4 -4.77 -12.52 7.30
CA SER A 4 -4.36 -13.49 8.34
C SER A 4 -4.25 -12.85 9.73
N GLU A 5 -3.99 -11.55 9.81
CA GLU A 5 -3.81 -10.81 11.07
C GLU A 5 -5.14 -10.41 11.74
N CYS A 6 -6.15 -10.02 10.95
CA CYS A 6 -7.40 -9.49 11.50
C CYS A 6 -8.68 -10.05 10.87
N SER A 7 -8.59 -10.98 9.92
CA SER A 7 -9.74 -11.60 9.22
C SER A 7 -10.64 -10.63 8.45
N ALA A 8 -10.23 -9.38 8.24
CA ALA A 8 -10.94 -8.44 7.36
C ALA A 8 -10.65 -8.74 5.88
N GLY A 9 -11.38 -8.09 4.98
CA GLY A 9 -11.18 -8.24 3.53
C GLY A 9 -9.79 -7.83 3.06
N LEU A 10 -9.32 -8.50 2.00
CA LEU A 10 -8.13 -8.13 1.24
C LEU A 10 -8.53 -7.59 -0.14
N VAL A 11 -8.01 -6.42 -0.50
CA VAL A 11 -7.98 -5.96 -1.89
C VAL A 11 -6.76 -6.57 -2.56
N THR A 12 -7.00 -7.36 -3.60
CA THR A 12 -5.97 -8.25 -4.16
C THR A 12 -5.66 -7.88 -5.59
N PHE A 13 -4.39 -7.89 -5.92
CA PHE A 13 -3.89 -7.33 -7.17
C PHE A 13 -2.65 -8.09 -7.66
N GLU A 14 -2.46 -8.09 -8.98
CA GLU A 14 -1.20 -8.55 -9.57
C GLU A 14 -0.11 -7.53 -9.31
N ILE A 15 1.12 -8.00 -9.12
CA ILE A 15 2.30 -7.14 -8.98
C ILE A 15 2.96 -7.02 -10.36
N PRO A 16 2.93 -5.83 -10.97
CA PRO A 16 3.63 -5.56 -12.22
C PRO A 16 5.12 -5.88 -12.10
N PRO A 17 5.78 -6.40 -13.16
CA PRO A 17 7.18 -6.79 -13.12
C PRO A 17 8.13 -5.73 -12.55
N GLU A 18 7.87 -4.45 -12.82
CA GLU A 18 8.66 -3.31 -12.36
C GLU A 18 8.63 -3.09 -10.84
N PHE A 19 7.63 -3.62 -10.13
CA PHE A 19 7.50 -3.48 -8.68
C PHE A 19 7.89 -4.74 -7.90
N ARG A 20 8.13 -5.87 -8.58
CA ARG A 20 8.46 -7.14 -7.91
C ARG A 20 9.78 -7.07 -7.15
N GLU A 21 10.75 -6.32 -7.68
CA GLU A 21 12.05 -6.12 -7.03
C GLU A 21 11.96 -5.34 -5.70
N TYR A 22 10.85 -4.64 -5.46
CA TYR A 22 10.63 -3.88 -4.22
C TYR A 22 10.05 -4.72 -3.08
N LEU A 23 9.66 -5.96 -3.37
CA LEU A 23 8.99 -6.84 -2.41
C LEU A 23 9.93 -7.95 -1.94
N PRO A 24 9.80 -8.40 -0.68
CA PRO A 24 10.64 -9.45 -0.12
C PRO A 24 10.39 -10.86 -0.69
N GLY A 25 9.39 -11.03 -1.56
CA GLY A 25 8.94 -12.32 -2.09
C GLY A 25 8.96 -12.39 -3.62
N GLU A 26 8.73 -13.59 -4.15
CA GLU A 26 8.70 -13.87 -5.59
C GLU A 26 7.26 -13.96 -6.14
N GLU A 27 6.27 -13.72 -5.28
CA GLU A 27 4.87 -13.83 -5.62
C GLU A 27 4.44 -12.77 -6.63
N GLN A 28 3.59 -13.19 -7.56
CA GLN A 28 3.10 -12.34 -8.65
C GLN A 28 1.82 -11.59 -8.26
N ALA A 29 1.27 -11.85 -7.08
CA ALA A 29 0.09 -11.19 -6.56
C ALA A 29 0.22 -10.96 -5.05
N ALA A 30 -0.41 -9.89 -4.59
CA ALA A 30 -0.50 -9.53 -3.18
C ALA A 30 -1.91 -9.06 -2.82
N GLY A 31 -2.19 -9.03 -1.52
CA GLY A 31 -3.41 -8.52 -0.94
C GLY A 31 -3.09 -7.46 0.11
N LEU A 32 -3.73 -6.30 0.01
CA LEU A 32 -3.70 -5.28 1.05
C LEU A 32 -4.98 -5.36 1.88
N CYS A 33 -4.84 -5.48 3.20
CA CYS A 33 -5.98 -5.51 4.11
C CYS A 33 -6.68 -4.15 4.15
N THR A 34 -8.01 -4.16 4.03
CA THR A 34 -8.85 -2.96 4.10
C THR A 34 -8.92 -2.33 5.48
N ARG A 35 -8.46 -3.02 6.53
CA ARG A 35 -8.53 -2.55 7.91
C ARG A 35 -7.17 -2.31 8.54
N CYS A 36 -6.32 -3.33 8.65
CA CYS A 36 -5.02 -3.20 9.32
C CYS A 36 -3.89 -2.77 8.39
N LEU A 37 -4.15 -2.64 7.09
CA LEU A 37 -3.18 -2.29 6.05
C LEU A 37 -1.99 -3.26 5.93
N SER A 38 -2.13 -4.49 6.44
CA SER A 38 -1.15 -5.56 6.21
C SER A 38 -1.10 -5.92 4.73
N LEU A 39 0.11 -6.07 4.19
CA LEU A 39 0.35 -6.54 2.84
C LEU A 39 0.84 -8.00 2.91
N GLU A 40 0.09 -8.88 2.27
CA GLU A 40 0.34 -10.32 2.32
C GLU A 40 0.46 -10.90 0.90
N PRO A 41 1.36 -11.87 0.67
CA PRO A 41 1.44 -12.56 -0.61
C PRO A 41 0.16 -13.35 -0.88
N VAL A 42 -0.29 -13.36 -2.13
CA VAL A 42 -1.48 -14.07 -2.57
C VAL A 42 -1.10 -15.12 -3.60
N THR A 43 -1.67 -16.31 -3.47
CA THR A 43 -1.50 -17.39 -4.45
C THR A 43 -2.76 -17.54 -5.31
N GLY A 44 -2.56 -17.81 -6.60
CA GLY A 44 -3.66 -18.03 -7.55
C GLY A 44 -4.02 -16.79 -8.37
N SER A 45 -5.15 -16.87 -9.08
CA SER A 45 -5.64 -15.79 -9.94
C SER A 45 -6.32 -14.72 -9.10
N VAL A 46 -5.97 -13.47 -9.36
CA VAL A 46 -6.60 -12.28 -8.77
C VAL A 46 -7.41 -11.53 -9.83
N PRO A 47 -8.34 -10.65 -9.43
CA PRO A 47 -9.10 -9.84 -10.38
C PRO A 47 -8.18 -8.92 -11.19
N GLY A 48 -8.45 -8.75 -12.48
CA GLY A 48 -7.69 -7.84 -13.34
C GLY A 48 -7.91 -6.34 -13.06
N SER A 49 -8.89 -6.01 -12.21
CA SER A 49 -9.18 -4.64 -11.78
C SER A 49 -9.36 -4.63 -10.26
N PRO A 50 -8.29 -4.36 -9.49
CA PRO A 50 -8.37 -4.26 -8.04
C PRO A 50 -9.19 -3.06 -7.60
N ALA A 51 -10.07 -3.26 -6.61
CA ALA A 51 -10.92 -2.21 -6.05
C ALA A 51 -10.23 -1.55 -4.84
N PHE A 52 -9.21 -0.72 -5.08
CA PHE A 52 -8.45 -0.06 -4.02
C PHE A 52 -9.28 0.90 -3.15
N GLU A 53 -10.38 1.40 -3.70
CA GLU A 53 -11.40 2.16 -2.97
C GLU A 53 -12.03 1.38 -1.80
N GLU A 54 -11.99 0.04 -1.81
CA GLU A 54 -12.47 -0.77 -0.68
C GLU A 54 -11.57 -0.65 0.56
N VAL A 55 -10.33 -0.17 0.42
CA VAL A 55 -9.45 0.09 1.56
C VAL A 55 -9.87 1.36 2.29
N SER A 56 -10.12 2.44 1.54
CA SER A 56 -10.54 3.74 2.05
C SER A 56 -10.82 4.69 0.89
N ASP A 57 -11.75 5.62 1.06
CA ASP A 57 -12.01 6.75 0.15
C ASP A 57 -10.77 7.65 -0.05
N ALA A 58 -9.75 7.51 0.80
CA ALA A 58 -8.47 8.19 0.65
C ALA A 58 -7.63 7.65 -0.51
N PHE A 59 -7.87 6.41 -0.97
CA PHE A 59 -7.07 5.80 -2.02
C PHE A 59 -7.25 6.50 -3.37
N PRO A 60 -6.17 6.56 -4.18
CA PRO A 60 -6.27 7.11 -5.53
C PRO A 60 -7.20 6.27 -6.40
N THR A 61 -8.02 6.92 -7.23
CA THR A 61 -8.87 6.23 -8.22
C THR A 61 -8.12 5.89 -9.51
N ASN A 62 -6.95 6.49 -9.73
CA ASN A 62 -6.07 6.17 -10.86
C ASN A 62 -5.26 4.90 -10.54
N PRO A 63 -5.39 3.80 -11.30
CA PRO A 63 -4.62 2.58 -11.07
C PRO A 63 -3.09 2.78 -11.02
N ASP A 64 -2.57 3.70 -11.85
CA ASP A 64 -1.13 4.00 -11.93
C ASP A 64 -0.59 4.63 -10.63
N ALA A 65 -1.46 5.21 -9.81
CA ALA A 65 -1.13 5.73 -8.48
C ALA A 65 -1.56 4.78 -7.36
N ALA A 66 -2.71 4.12 -7.51
CA ALA A 66 -3.31 3.28 -6.47
C ALA A 66 -2.45 2.05 -6.14
N LEU A 67 -1.92 1.38 -7.17
CA LEU A 67 -1.09 0.20 -6.99
C LEU A 67 0.24 0.51 -6.27
N PRO A 68 1.08 1.46 -6.74
CA PRO A 68 2.29 1.80 -6.01
C PRO A 68 2.00 2.38 -4.62
N MET A 69 0.85 3.04 -4.41
CA MET A 69 0.42 3.49 -3.09
C MET A 69 0.11 2.31 -2.15
N ALA A 70 -0.57 1.26 -2.64
CA ALA A 70 -0.84 0.05 -1.86
C ALA A 70 0.45 -0.66 -1.43
N LEU A 71 1.41 -0.78 -2.36
CA LEU A 71 2.74 -1.35 -2.06
C LEU A 71 3.50 -0.49 -1.05
N LEU A 72 3.49 0.83 -1.23
CA LEU A 72 4.12 1.79 -0.31
C LEU A 72 3.63 1.55 1.12
N ILE A 73 2.31 1.53 1.32
CA ILE A 73 1.65 1.33 2.62
C ILE A 73 2.07 0.00 3.25
N GLY A 74 2.05 -1.08 2.47
CA GLY A 74 2.44 -2.41 2.94
C GLY A 74 3.88 -2.48 3.50
N LEU A 75 4.79 -1.70 2.91
CA LEU A 75 6.19 -1.64 3.33
C LEU A 75 6.45 -0.69 4.50
N LEU A 76 5.49 0.19 4.88
CA LEU A 76 5.68 1.17 5.96
C LEU A 76 5.86 0.57 7.34
N SER A 77 5.36 -0.65 7.56
CA SER A 77 5.62 -1.43 8.78
C SER A 77 7.13 -1.61 9.00
N ASN A 78 7.89 -1.72 7.90
CA ASN A 78 9.32 -1.98 7.87
C ASN A 78 10.10 -0.88 7.13
N LEU A 79 9.74 0.39 7.34
CA LEU A 79 10.33 1.56 6.64
C LEU A 79 11.86 1.57 6.63
N ALA A 80 12.50 1.21 7.74
CA ALA A 80 13.95 1.21 7.84
C ALA A 80 14.62 0.18 6.91
N LEU A 81 13.96 -0.96 6.69
CA LEU A 81 14.45 -2.02 5.82
C LEU A 81 14.25 -1.68 4.34
N TYR A 82 13.09 -1.11 4.00
CA TYR A 82 12.68 -0.86 2.62
C TYR A 82 12.77 0.61 2.19
N ARG A 83 13.72 1.37 2.76
CA ARG A 83 13.78 2.83 2.56
C ARG A 83 13.93 3.21 1.09
N SER A 84 14.77 2.50 0.32
CA SER A 84 15.00 2.77 -1.10
C SER A 84 13.76 2.50 -1.94
N GLU A 85 13.11 1.37 -1.69
CA GLU A 85 11.93 0.88 -2.37
C GLU A 85 10.75 1.83 -2.12
N ILE A 86 10.57 2.22 -0.85
CA ILE A 86 9.57 3.20 -0.43
C ILE A 86 9.79 4.55 -1.13
N SER A 87 11.02 5.05 -1.23
CA SER A 87 11.31 6.28 -1.97
C SER A 87 10.96 6.17 -3.47
N SER A 88 11.25 5.03 -4.10
CA SER A 88 10.90 4.78 -5.51
C SER A 88 9.38 4.71 -5.74
N LEU A 89 8.66 4.06 -4.82
CA LEU A 89 7.20 3.98 -4.85
C LEU A 89 6.57 5.36 -4.65
N LEU A 90 7.08 6.14 -3.70
CA LEU A 90 6.61 7.49 -3.41
C LEU A 90 6.70 8.39 -4.66
N ALA A 91 7.86 8.38 -5.33
CA ALA A 91 8.05 9.12 -6.57
C ALA A 91 7.15 8.59 -7.72
N SER A 92 6.80 7.31 -7.72
CA SER A 92 5.89 6.72 -8.72
C SER A 92 4.46 7.20 -8.51
N VAL A 93 3.98 7.24 -7.27
CA VAL A 93 2.67 7.80 -6.90
C VAL A 93 2.57 9.28 -7.29
N GLU A 94 3.61 10.08 -7.00
CA GLU A 94 3.67 11.49 -7.36
C GLU A 94 3.66 11.72 -8.87
N ARG A 95 4.47 10.96 -9.62
CA ARG A 95 4.49 11.04 -11.10
C ARG A 95 3.14 10.67 -11.72
N ALA A 96 2.39 9.78 -11.08
CA ALA A 96 1.02 9.42 -11.48
C ALA A 96 -0.04 10.47 -11.05
N GLY A 97 0.39 11.57 -10.44
CA GLY A 97 -0.44 12.75 -10.15
C GLY A 97 -1.13 12.74 -8.79
N THR A 98 -0.69 11.89 -7.86
CA THR A 98 -1.26 11.79 -6.50
C THR A 98 -0.22 12.21 -5.46
N ASP A 99 -0.63 12.96 -4.45
CA ASP A 99 0.21 13.24 -3.26
C ASP A 99 0.14 12.06 -2.26
N PRO A 100 1.20 11.25 -2.11
CA PRO A 100 1.20 10.09 -1.22
C PRO A 100 1.11 10.49 0.26
N LEU A 101 1.64 11.65 0.65
CA LEU A 101 1.59 12.12 2.04
C LEU A 101 0.17 12.53 2.43
N LEU A 102 -0.58 13.13 1.50
CA LEU A 102 -1.99 13.43 1.70
C LEU A 102 -2.84 12.16 1.86
N VAL A 103 -2.55 11.10 1.10
CA VAL A 103 -3.23 9.80 1.26
C VAL A 103 -2.96 9.23 2.64
N LEU A 104 -1.71 9.22 3.11
CA LEU A 104 -1.36 8.76 4.46
C LEU A 104 -2.02 9.59 5.57
N ASP A 105 -2.12 10.91 5.39
CA ASP A 105 -2.76 11.79 6.35
C ASP A 105 -4.26 11.48 6.49
N ARG A 106 -4.94 11.26 5.36
CA ARG A 106 -6.35 10.87 5.34
C ARG A 106 -6.59 9.49 5.95
N LEU A 107 -5.77 8.49 5.58
CA LEU A 107 -5.83 7.15 6.18
C LEU A 107 -5.63 7.19 7.70
N ALA A 108 -4.73 8.06 8.19
CA ALA A 108 -4.50 8.26 9.62
C ALA A 108 -5.66 8.94 10.38
N THR A 109 -6.72 9.31 9.67
CA THR A 109 -7.97 9.89 10.21
C THR A 109 -9.20 9.05 9.88
N ASP A 110 -9.04 7.99 9.10
CA ASP A 110 -10.14 7.11 8.70
C ASP A 110 -10.50 6.17 9.86
N PRO A 111 -11.74 6.22 10.39
CA PRO A 111 -12.16 5.35 11.49
C PRO A 111 -12.32 3.88 11.09
N ALA A 112 -12.39 3.54 9.79
CA ALA A 112 -12.43 2.16 9.33
C ALA A 112 -11.04 1.49 9.33
N VAL A 113 -9.97 2.28 9.40
CA VAL A 113 -8.60 1.80 9.41
C VAL A 113 -8.15 1.58 10.86
N GLU A 114 -7.85 0.32 11.19
CA GLU A 114 -7.35 -0.13 12.49
C GLU A 114 -5.98 -0.79 12.30
N THR A 115 -4.93 0.03 12.19
CA THR A 115 -3.56 -0.43 11.91
C THR A 115 -2.61 -0.11 13.07
N ASP A 116 -1.63 -0.99 13.31
CA ASP A 116 -0.52 -0.74 14.24
C ASP A 116 0.56 0.18 13.66
N ILE A 117 0.49 0.48 12.36
CA ILE A 117 1.42 1.41 11.71
C ILE A 117 1.13 2.83 12.23
N ASP A 118 2.13 3.49 12.81
CA ASP A 118 2.05 4.93 13.12
C ASP A 118 2.09 5.75 11.82
N LEU A 119 0.96 5.82 11.10
CA LEU A 119 0.85 6.50 9.81
C LEU A 119 1.28 7.98 9.89
N ARG A 120 0.95 8.66 11.00
CA ARG A 120 1.34 10.06 11.21
C ARG A 120 2.85 10.19 11.41
N GLY A 121 3.47 9.29 12.16
CA GLY A 121 4.92 9.22 12.32
C GLY A 121 5.64 8.87 11.03
N ARG A 122 5.14 7.89 10.28
CA ARG A 122 5.68 7.48 8.98
C ARG A 122 5.60 8.62 7.98
N ARG A 123 4.49 9.35 7.89
CA ARG A 123 4.35 10.56 7.05
C ARG A 123 5.49 11.56 7.29
N ARG A 124 5.75 11.89 8.57
CA ARG A 124 6.85 12.81 8.94
C ARG A 124 8.24 12.27 8.59
N GLN A 125 8.44 10.96 8.67
CA GLN A 125 9.70 10.34 8.26
C GLN A 125 9.90 10.40 6.75
N LEU A 126 8.84 10.18 5.97
CA LEU A 126 8.87 10.26 4.51
C LEU A 126 9.15 11.69 4.02
N GLU A 127 8.61 12.72 4.69
CA GLU A 127 8.94 14.12 4.41
C GLU A 127 10.45 14.42 4.50
N GLN A 128 11.20 13.66 5.30
CA GLN A 128 12.66 13.79 5.42
C GLN A 128 13.44 13.00 4.36
N LEU A 129 12.76 12.18 3.57
CA LEU A 129 13.34 11.40 2.48
C LEU A 129 13.31 12.13 1.13
N LEU A 130 12.40 13.11 1.00
CA LEU A 130 12.24 14.00 -0.14
C LEU A 130 13.21 15.20 -0.06
#